data_AF-A0A2H9P234-F1
#
_entry.id   AF-A0A2H9P234-F1
#
_cell.length_a   1.000
_cell.length_b   1.000
_cell.length_c   1.000
_cell.angle_alpha   90.00
_cell.angle_beta   90.00
_cell.angle_gamma   90.00
#
_symmetry.space_group_name_H-M   'P 1'
#
loop_
_entity.id
_entity.type
_entity.pdbx_description
1 polymer ?
#
loop_
_entity_poly.entity_id
_entity_poly.type
_entity_poly.pdbx_seq_one_letter_code
_entity_poly.pdbx_strand_id
1 'polypeptide(L)'
;MEFLPIIEAGFNALKDYLLSHTLFCLVPAFFIAGAMSTLIPKGKLLQHLGKDSPKYKSYPIAIGSGLLLATCSCTVIPLFAGIRKGGAGLGPAMAFLYTAPATNIVAIDLLHNYF
;
A
#
# COMPACT_ATOMS: atom_id res chain seq x y z
N MET A 1 15.32 -40.00 -9.22
CA MET A 1 14.98 -39.45 -7.88
C MET A 1 15.66 -38.09 -7.72
N GLU A 2 15.26 -37.09 -8.52
CA GLU A 2 15.98 -35.80 -8.64
C GLU A 2 15.05 -34.59 -8.34
N PHE A 3 13.90 -34.82 -7.70
CA PHE A 3 12.94 -33.74 -7.40
C PHE A 3 13.28 -32.93 -6.14
N LEU A 4 13.99 -33.54 -5.18
CA LEU A 4 14.39 -32.90 -3.92
C LEU A 4 15.28 -31.64 -4.10
N PRO A 5 16.34 -31.64 -4.93
CA PRO A 5 17.17 -30.45 -5.10
C PRO A 5 16.45 -29.31 -5.81
N ILE A 6 15.50 -29.62 -6.71
CA ILE A 6 14.68 -28.63 -7.42
C ILE A 6 13.70 -27.96 -6.46
N ILE A 7 13.09 -28.72 -5.57
CA ILE A 7 12.19 -28.21 -4.52
C ILE A 7 12.98 -27.33 -3.55
N GLU A 8 14.17 -27.75 -3.11
CA GLU A 8 15.01 -26.99 -2.19
C GLU A 8 15.53 -25.68 -2.82
N ALA A 9 15.97 -25.73 -4.09
CA ALA A 9 16.37 -24.54 -4.84
C ALA A 9 15.20 -23.56 -5.01
N GLY A 10 14.00 -24.06 -5.34
CA GLY A 10 12.79 -23.24 -5.42
C GLY A 10 12.42 -22.60 -4.07
N PHE A 11 12.57 -23.34 -2.97
CA PHE A 11 12.29 -22.83 -1.63
C PHE A 11 13.28 -21.74 -1.19
N ASN A 12 14.56 -21.90 -1.53
CA ASN A 12 15.59 -20.89 -1.24
C ASN A 12 15.40 -19.63 -2.09
N ALA A 13 15.12 -19.76 -3.38
CA ALA A 13 14.83 -18.61 -4.24
C ALA A 13 13.59 -17.83 -3.76
N LEU A 14 12.53 -18.55 -3.34
CA LEU A 14 11.34 -17.92 -2.79
C LEU A 14 11.62 -17.19 -1.48
N LYS A 15 12.39 -17.80 -0.57
CA LYS A 15 12.81 -17.17 0.69
C LYS A 15 13.61 -15.90 0.44
N ASP A 16 14.57 -15.95 -0.48
CA ASP A 16 15.44 -14.81 -0.79
C ASP A 16 14.64 -13.65 -1.39
N TYR A 17 13.73 -13.95 -2.33
CA TYR A 17 12.84 -12.96 -2.92
C TYR A 17 11.87 -12.36 -1.90
N LEU A 18 11.22 -13.20 -1.09
CA LEU A 18 10.28 -12.73 -0.06
C LEU A 18 10.98 -11.88 1.01
N LEU A 19 12.16 -12.29 1.47
CA LEU A 19 12.93 -11.53 2.45
C LEU A 19 13.35 -10.18 1.90
N SER A 20 14.04 -10.15 0.74
CA SER A 20 14.53 -8.90 0.17
C SER A 20 13.40 -7.96 -0.23
N HIS A 21 12.35 -8.46 -0.88
CA HIS A 21 11.26 -7.62 -1.37
C HIS A 21 10.30 -7.17 -0.25
N THR A 22 9.93 -8.09 0.65
CA THR A 22 8.96 -7.79 1.72
C THR A 22 9.59 -6.93 2.79
N LEU A 23 10.83 -7.19 3.25
CA LEU A 23 11.43 -6.31 4.26
C LEU A 23 11.58 -4.89 3.72
N PHE A 24 12.04 -4.73 2.48
CA PHE A 24 12.34 -3.41 1.95
C PHE A 24 11.07 -2.56 1.74
N CYS A 25 9.93 -3.18 1.39
CA CYS A 25 8.69 -2.45 1.14
C CYS A 25 7.74 -2.41 2.37
N LEU A 26 7.61 -3.53 3.10
CA LEU A 26 6.65 -3.68 4.19
C LEU A 26 7.09 -2.94 5.46
N VAL A 27 8.38 -2.93 5.79
CA VAL A 27 8.91 -2.23 6.99
C VAL A 27 8.64 -0.72 6.93
N PRO A 28 9.02 0.01 5.86
CA PRO A 28 8.70 1.43 5.77
C PRO A 28 7.19 1.67 5.68
N ALA A 29 6.43 0.80 4.99
CA ALA A 29 4.97 0.94 4.93
C ALA A 29 4.30 0.82 6.31
N PHE A 30 4.70 -0.16 7.13
CA PHE A 30 4.20 -0.31 8.49
C PHE A 30 4.62 0.85 9.39
N PHE A 31 5.83 1.36 9.21
CA PHE A 31 6.32 2.52 9.95
C PHE A 31 5.49 3.76 9.61
N ILE A 32 5.20 4.00 8.32
CA ILE A 32 4.33 5.09 7.87
C ILE A 32 2.90 4.88 8.36
N ALA A 33 2.36 3.66 8.29
CA ALA A 33 1.02 3.34 8.81
C ALA A 33 0.90 3.67 10.31
N GLY A 34 1.90 3.25 11.09
CA GLY A 34 1.99 3.50 12.53
C GLY A 34 2.14 4.98 12.83
N ALA A 35 3.03 5.67 12.10
CA ALA A 35 3.21 7.12 12.21
C ALA A 35 1.92 7.88 11.86
N MET A 36 1.22 7.52 10.79
CA MET A 36 -0.07 8.14 10.45
C MET A 36 -1.13 7.88 11.53
N SER A 37 -1.12 6.68 12.13
CA SER A 37 -2.05 6.34 13.22
C SER A 37 -1.78 7.13 14.52
N THR A 38 -0.59 7.68 14.72
CA THR A 38 -0.23 8.47 15.91
C THR A 38 -0.18 9.98 15.63
N LEU A 39 0.31 10.39 14.47
CA LEU A 39 0.44 11.80 14.06
C LEU A 39 -0.88 12.42 13.58
N ILE A 40 -1.83 11.62 13.07
CA ILE A 40 -3.10 12.15 12.59
C ILE A 40 -4.14 12.04 13.72
N PRO A 41 -4.44 13.13 14.45
CA PRO A 41 -5.49 13.11 15.46
C PRO A 41 -6.83 12.80 14.79
N LYS A 42 -7.63 11.95 15.42
CA LYS A 42 -8.93 11.48 14.90
C LYS A 42 -9.81 12.63 14.40
N GLY A 43 -9.75 13.81 15.03
CA GLY A 43 -10.47 15.01 14.58
C GLY A 43 -10.06 15.51 13.19
N LYS A 44 -8.76 15.54 12.86
CA LYS A 44 -8.27 15.95 11.52
C LYS A 44 -8.61 14.90 10.47
N LEU A 45 -8.54 13.61 10.83
CA LEU A 45 -8.90 12.51 9.94
C LEU A 45 -10.41 12.48 9.66
N LEU A 46 -11.25 12.69 10.68
CA LEU A 46 -12.71 12.82 10.52
C LEU A 46 -13.09 14.09 9.75
N GLN A 47 -12.30 15.17 9.83
CA GLN A 47 -12.54 16.40 9.09
C GLN A 47 -12.13 16.32 7.61
N HIS A 48 -11.11 15.53 7.25
CA HIS A 48 -10.63 15.42 5.87
C HIS A 48 -11.03 14.12 5.15
N LEU A 49 -11.14 13.01 5.88
CA LEU A 49 -11.48 11.68 5.35
C LEU A 49 -12.72 11.07 6.04
N GLY A 50 -13.39 11.75 6.98
CA GLY A 50 -14.51 11.19 7.73
C GLY A 50 -15.82 11.11 6.95
N LYS A 51 -16.83 10.46 7.55
CA LYS A 51 -18.17 10.26 6.93
C LYS A 51 -18.90 11.59 6.67
N ASP A 52 -18.62 12.60 7.48
CA ASP A 52 -19.19 13.95 7.40
C ASP A 52 -18.31 14.92 6.58
N SER A 53 -17.15 14.49 6.10
CA SER A 53 -16.31 15.31 5.22
C SER A 53 -16.93 15.48 3.84
N PRO A 54 -16.78 16.66 3.22
CA PRO A 54 -17.23 16.85 1.85
C PRO A 54 -16.44 15.95 0.91
N LYS A 55 -17.17 15.10 0.16
CA LYS A 55 -16.61 14.08 -0.76
C LYS A 55 -15.61 14.66 -1.76
N TYR A 56 -15.79 15.93 -2.16
CA TYR A 56 -14.88 16.62 -3.08
C TYR A 56 -13.47 16.85 -2.51
N LYS A 57 -13.28 16.91 -1.17
CA LYS A 57 -11.94 17.00 -0.56
C LYS A 57 -11.36 15.63 -0.23
N SER A 58 -12.19 14.72 0.27
CA SER A 58 -11.70 13.42 0.75
C SER A 58 -11.17 12.53 -0.38
N TYR A 59 -11.81 12.54 -1.55
CA TYR A 59 -11.40 11.72 -2.70
C TYR A 59 -10.04 12.15 -3.28
N PRO A 60 -9.78 13.42 -3.62
CA PRO A 60 -8.48 13.81 -4.18
C PRO A 60 -7.35 13.65 -3.17
N ILE A 61 -7.59 13.84 -1.88
CA ILE A 61 -6.56 13.58 -0.84
C ILE A 61 -6.23 12.09 -0.80
N ALA A 62 -7.25 11.22 -0.80
CA ALA A 62 -7.04 9.78 -0.83
C ALA A 62 -6.30 9.34 -2.09
N ILE A 63 -6.76 9.79 -3.27
CA ILE A 63 -6.13 9.48 -4.56
C ILE A 63 -4.68 10.00 -4.58
N GLY A 64 -4.44 11.25 -4.18
CA GLY A 64 -3.11 11.85 -4.17
C GLY A 64 -2.15 11.13 -3.22
N SER A 65 -2.62 10.74 -2.03
CA SER A 65 -1.81 9.93 -1.11
C SER A 65 -1.51 8.54 -1.68
N GLY A 66 -2.44 7.90 -2.39
CA GLY A 66 -2.21 6.62 -3.07
C GLY A 66 -1.24 6.76 -4.24
N LEU A 67 -1.35 7.86 -5.00
CA LEU A 67 -0.46 8.21 -6.11
C LEU A 67 0.99 8.36 -5.64
N LEU A 68 1.19 9.03 -4.51
CA LEU A 68 2.50 9.23 -3.87
C LEU A 68 3.08 7.92 -3.34
N LEU A 69 2.23 7.05 -2.80
CA LEU A 69 2.59 5.73 -2.31
C LEU A 69 2.31 4.70 -3.42
N ALA A 70 3.08 4.80 -4.51
CA ALA A 70 3.10 3.79 -5.57
C ALA A 70 3.65 2.47 -4.98
N THR A 71 2.75 1.64 -4.48
CA THR A 71 3.12 0.43 -3.75
C THR A 71 2.31 -0.78 -4.20
N CYS A 72 2.86 -1.97 -4.00
CA CYS A 72 2.20 -3.23 -4.33
C CYS A 72 1.00 -3.52 -3.40
N SER A 73 0.20 -4.53 -3.78
CA SER A 73 -0.94 -4.99 -2.99
C SER A 73 -0.57 -5.42 -1.56
N CYS A 74 0.68 -5.83 -1.33
CA CYS A 74 1.18 -6.31 -0.04
C CYS A 74 1.22 -5.21 1.04
N THR A 75 1.41 -3.95 0.65
CA THR A 75 1.61 -2.82 1.56
C THR A 75 0.42 -1.86 1.62
N VAL A 76 -0.40 -1.83 0.57
CA VAL A 76 -1.63 -1.02 0.57
C VAL A 76 -2.65 -1.55 1.58
N ILE A 77 -2.69 -2.86 1.85
CA ILE A 77 -3.59 -3.50 2.83
C ILE A 77 -3.31 -3.02 4.27
N PRO A 78 -2.06 -3.10 4.80
CA PRO A 78 -1.77 -2.62 6.15
C PRO A 78 -1.95 -1.11 6.26
N LEU A 79 -1.64 -0.34 5.21
CA LEU A 79 -1.84 1.10 5.23
C LEU A 79 -3.34 1.46 5.25
N PHE A 80 -4.16 0.78 4.45
CA PHE A 80 -5.62 0.87 4.48
C PHE A 80 -6.14 0.56 5.88
N ALA A 81 -5.66 -0.51 6.52
CA ALA A 81 -6.05 -0.87 7.87
C ALA A 81 -5.68 0.22 8.91
N GLY A 82 -4.52 0.87 8.76
CA GLY A 82 -4.09 2.00 9.60
C GLY A 82 -5.00 3.21 9.45
N ILE A 83 -5.24 3.66 8.21
CA ILE A 83 -6.12 4.80 7.89
C ILE A 83 -7.56 4.52 8.36
N ARG A 84 -8.03 3.28 8.20
CA ARG A 84 -9.36 2.86 8.64
C ARG A 84 -9.49 2.81 10.17
N LYS A 85 -8.48 2.31 10.88
CA LYS A 85 -8.40 2.36 12.35
C LYS A 85 -8.38 3.81 12.87
N GLY A 86 -7.82 4.74 12.10
CA GLY A 86 -7.85 6.17 12.41
C GLY A 86 -9.23 6.82 12.31
N GLY A 87 -10.21 6.19 11.67
CA GLY A 87 -11.58 6.71 11.52
C GLY A 87 -11.94 7.28 10.14
N ALA A 88 -11.12 7.04 9.11
CA ALA A 88 -11.46 7.44 7.74
C ALA A 88 -12.69 6.68 7.22
N GLY A 89 -13.51 7.33 6.40
CA GLY A 89 -14.69 6.76 5.75
C GLY A 89 -14.34 5.67 4.74
N LEU A 90 -15.26 4.73 4.52
CA LEU A 90 -15.06 3.58 3.64
C LEU A 90 -14.78 4.01 2.18
N GLY A 91 -15.48 5.04 1.69
CA GLY A 91 -15.31 5.56 0.32
C GLY A 91 -13.90 6.04 -0.01
N PRO A 92 -13.35 7.07 0.68
CA PRO A 92 -12.00 7.54 0.44
C PRO A 92 -10.93 6.47 0.73
N ALA A 93 -11.15 5.59 1.72
CA ALA A 93 -10.23 4.49 1.98
C ALA A 93 -10.16 3.49 0.80
N MET A 94 -11.30 3.20 0.15
CA MET A 94 -11.31 2.36 -1.06
C MET A 94 -10.67 3.06 -2.27
N ALA A 95 -10.86 4.37 -2.41
CA ALA A 95 -10.20 5.15 -3.47
C ALA A 95 -8.67 5.10 -3.32
N PHE A 96 -8.16 5.25 -2.09
CA PHE A 96 -6.74 5.06 -1.78
C PHE A 96 -6.26 3.64 -2.13
N LEU A 97 -7.00 2.62 -1.69
CA LEU A 97 -6.67 1.20 -1.92
C LEU A 97 -6.55 0.86 -3.41
N TYR A 98 -7.41 1.44 -4.24
CA TYR A 98 -7.41 1.21 -5.69
C TYR A 98 -6.31 1.99 -6.41
N THR A 99 -6.04 3.23 -5.99
CA THR A 99 -5.11 4.13 -6.70
C THR A 99 -3.65 3.80 -6.44
N ALA A 100 -3.28 3.34 -5.25
CA ALA A 100 -1.90 2.97 -4.93
C ALA A 100 -1.27 1.94 -5.90
N PRO A 101 -1.91 0.78 -6.20
CA PRO A 101 -1.38 -0.15 -7.20
C PRO A 101 -1.56 0.32 -8.64
N ALA A 102 -2.62 1.10 -8.94
CA ALA A 102 -2.88 1.61 -10.28
C ALA A 102 -1.83 2.65 -10.74
N THR A 103 -1.16 3.30 -9.79
CA THR A 103 -0.11 4.29 -10.07
C THR A 103 1.29 3.68 -10.10
N ASN A 104 1.41 2.36 -10.15
CA ASN A 104 2.71 1.73 -10.24
C ASN A 104 3.35 2.03 -11.61
N ILE A 105 4.12 3.13 -11.68
CA ILE A 105 4.89 3.56 -12.86
C ILE A 105 5.84 2.44 -13.33
N VAL A 106 6.21 1.51 -12.44
CA VAL A 106 7.02 0.32 -12.78
C VAL A 106 6.30 -0.60 -13.78
N ALA A 107 4.96 -0.67 -13.78
CA ALA A 107 4.22 -1.41 -14.81
C ALA A 107 4.28 -0.73 -16.18
N ILE A 108 4.36 0.60 -16.22
CA ILE A 108 4.52 1.39 -17.45
C ILE A 108 5.97 1.31 -17.95
N ASP A 109 6.95 1.38 -17.05
CA ASP A 109 8.38 1.25 -17.36
C ASP A 109 8.76 -0.16 -17.84
N LEU A 110 8.23 -1.21 -17.19
CA LEU A 110 8.39 -2.60 -17.65
C LEU A 110 7.76 -2.83 -19.04
N LEU A 111 6.65 -2.15 -19.35
CA LEU A 111 6.05 -2.22 -20.69
C LEU A 111 6.90 -1.49 -21.73
N HIS A 112 7.59 -0.40 -21.34
CA HIS A 112 8.46 0.38 -22.22
C HIS A 112 9.81 -0.30 -22.47
N ASN A 113 10.33 -1.09 -21.53
CA ASN A 113 11.56 -1.87 -21.77
C ASN A 113 11.32 -3.10 -22.67
N TYR A 114 10.08 -3.57 -22.75
CA TYR A 114 9.69 -4.71 -23.59
C TYR A 114 9.31 -4.33 -25.04
N PHE A 115 9.22 -3.03 -25.37
CA PHE A 115 8.90 -2.50 -26.71
C PHE A 115 10.08 -1.72 -27.28
#